data_AF-A0A925JBT3-F1
#
_entry.id   AF-A0A925JBT3-F1
#
_cell.length_a   1.000
_cell.length_b   1.000
_cell.length_c   1.000
_cell.angle_alpha   90.00
_cell.angle_beta   90.00
_cell.angle_gamma   90.00
#
_symmetry.space_group_name_H-M   'P 1'
#
loop_
_entity.id
_entity.type
_entity.pdbx_description
1 polymer ?
#
loop_
_entity_poly.entity_id
_entity_poly.type
_entity_poly.pdbx_seq_one_letter_code
_entity_poly.pdbx_strand_id
1 'polypeptide(L)'
;MKRLLGSLVFALFFIFPASAQNGIVVFQTDFGLKDGAVSAMKGVAMGVSPALKLFDLSHEIPPYNIWEASYRLYQTADYWPKGTVFVSVVDPGVGTSRKSVVVQTKDGNFFVGPDNGSFTLIAETMGIKEVREIDETVNRRPGSGGSYTFHGRDVYVYTAARLAAGKIRFEQVGRLLSRKVEMIGYQKPSLENGTIKGNIPILD
;
A
#
# COMPACT_ATOMS: atom_id res chain seq x y z
N MET A 1 -39.87 34.61 -40.94
CA MET A 1 -38.55 34.72 -40.27
C MET A 1 -38.74 34.90 -38.77
N LYS A 2 -38.73 33.82 -37.98
CA LYS A 2 -38.45 33.87 -36.53
C LYS A 2 -37.60 32.64 -36.21
N ARG A 3 -36.47 32.90 -35.55
CA ARG A 3 -35.28 32.06 -35.43
C ARG A 3 -35.45 30.96 -34.38
N LEU A 4 -34.75 29.85 -34.62
CA LEU A 4 -34.39 28.80 -33.67
C LEU A 4 -34.00 29.36 -32.30
N LEU A 5 -34.48 28.72 -31.24
CA LEU A 5 -33.75 28.64 -29.98
C LEU A 5 -33.87 27.20 -29.47
N GLY A 6 -32.96 26.35 -29.94
CA GLY A 6 -32.74 25.03 -29.33
C GLY A 6 -31.99 25.23 -28.02
N SER A 7 -32.63 24.98 -26.89
CA SER A 7 -31.95 24.91 -25.60
C SER A 7 -31.04 23.70 -25.58
N LEU A 8 -29.75 23.92 -25.75
CA LEU A 8 -28.71 22.94 -25.49
C LEU A 8 -28.59 22.79 -23.96
N VAL A 9 -29.22 21.77 -23.39
CA VAL A 9 -29.02 21.40 -21.98
C VAL A 9 -27.63 20.79 -21.89
N PHE A 10 -26.65 21.58 -21.43
CA PHE A 10 -25.35 21.08 -21.01
C PHE A 10 -25.57 20.28 -19.71
N ALA A 11 -25.72 18.96 -19.83
CA ALA A 11 -25.61 18.07 -18.70
C ALA A 11 -24.15 18.12 -18.21
N LEU A 12 -23.90 18.91 -17.17
CA LEU A 12 -22.67 18.84 -16.39
C LEU A 12 -22.65 17.46 -15.71
N PHE A 13 -22.05 16.48 -16.40
CA PHE A 13 -21.57 15.27 -15.73
C PHE A 13 -20.45 15.71 -14.79
N PHE A 14 -20.80 15.92 -13.52
CA PHE A 14 -19.81 15.84 -12.45
C PHE A 14 -19.30 14.40 -12.45
N ILE A 15 -18.23 14.16 -13.23
CA ILE A 15 -17.36 13.01 -13.01
C ILE A 15 -16.73 13.28 -11.65
N PHE A 16 -17.38 12.84 -10.58
CA PHE A 16 -16.70 12.67 -9.32
C PHE A 16 -15.52 11.76 -9.64
N PRO A 17 -14.25 12.21 -9.48
CA PRO A 17 -13.18 11.25 -9.48
C PRO A 17 -13.54 10.31 -8.35
N ALA A 18 -13.63 9.01 -8.64
CA ALA A 18 -13.72 8.00 -7.60
C ALA A 18 -12.42 8.11 -6.79
N SER A 19 -12.41 9.04 -5.82
CA SER A 19 -11.45 9.07 -4.74
C SER A 19 -11.77 7.82 -3.93
N ALA A 20 -11.22 6.70 -4.39
CA ALA A 20 -11.45 5.41 -3.77
C ALA A 20 -10.99 5.43 -2.31
N GLN A 21 -10.15 6.37 -1.90
CA GLN A 21 -9.56 6.47 -0.57
C GLN A 21 -10.58 6.88 0.50
N ASN A 22 -10.62 6.10 1.58
CA ASN A 22 -11.63 6.17 2.65
C ASN A 22 -11.10 6.77 3.97
N GLY A 23 -9.89 7.36 3.96
CA GLY A 23 -9.25 7.92 5.15
C GLY A 23 -8.69 6.91 6.14
N ILE A 24 -8.63 5.62 5.78
CA ILE A 24 -8.10 4.55 6.64
C ILE A 24 -6.65 4.22 6.23
N VAL A 25 -5.78 4.17 7.23
CA VAL A 25 -4.41 3.66 7.10
C VAL A 25 -4.21 2.49 8.07
N VAL A 26 -3.76 1.35 7.55
CA VAL A 26 -3.48 0.14 8.34
C VAL A 26 -1.99 -0.15 8.30
N PHE A 27 -1.35 -0.35 9.45
CA PHE A 27 0.09 -0.55 9.54
C PHE A 27 0.48 -1.99 9.83
N GLN A 28 1.49 -2.49 9.14
CA GLN A 28 2.20 -3.72 9.46
C GLN A 28 3.71 -3.47 9.45
N THR A 29 4.45 -3.90 10.47
CA THR A 29 5.93 -3.80 10.51
C THR A 29 6.58 -4.97 11.25
N ASP A 30 7.91 -5.03 11.20
CA ASP A 30 8.75 -5.92 12.02
C ASP A 30 9.50 -5.15 13.14
N PHE A 31 9.00 -3.98 13.54
CA PHE A 31 9.67 -3.09 14.50
C PHE A 31 9.36 -3.43 15.96
N GLY A 32 8.31 -4.21 16.21
CA GLY A 32 7.71 -4.37 17.53
C GLY A 32 7.10 -3.06 18.05
N LEU A 33 6.60 -3.13 19.29
CA LEU A 33 6.05 -1.98 20.03
C LEU A 33 6.90 -1.53 21.22
N LYS A 34 8.12 -2.06 21.34
CA LYS A 34 9.00 -1.78 22.49
C LYS A 34 9.58 -0.36 22.46
N ASP A 35 9.75 0.23 21.28
CA ASP A 35 10.31 1.57 21.12
C ASP A 35 9.34 2.54 20.41
N GLY A 36 9.83 3.74 20.09
CA GLY A 36 9.03 4.81 19.50
C GLY A 36 8.82 4.74 17.97
N ALA A 37 9.32 3.72 17.27
CA ALA A 37 9.30 3.67 15.80
C ALA A 37 7.88 3.75 15.22
N VAL A 38 6.99 2.88 15.67
CA VAL A 38 5.57 2.84 15.24
C VAL A 38 4.83 4.11 15.68
N SER A 39 5.11 4.61 16.89
CA SER A 39 4.53 5.86 17.39
C SER A 39 4.90 7.04 16.49
N ALA A 40 6.16 7.14 16.08
CA ALA A 40 6.64 8.19 15.18
C ALA A 40 5.99 8.08 13.79
N MET A 41 5.79 6.86 13.27
CA MET A 41 5.06 6.64 12.02
C MET A 41 3.63 7.20 12.11
N LYS A 42 2.88 6.81 13.15
CA LYS A 42 1.52 7.32 13.38
C LYS A 42 1.50 8.84 13.56
N GLY A 43 2.47 9.40 14.28
CA GLY A 43 2.63 10.85 14.43
C GLY A 43 2.81 11.57 13.09
N VAL A 44 3.61 11.02 12.17
CA VAL A 44 3.75 11.55 10.80
C VAL A 44 2.43 11.50 10.04
N ALA A 45 1.69 10.38 10.11
CA ALA A 45 0.38 10.28 9.47
C ALA A 45 -0.60 11.33 10.00
N MET A 46 -0.67 11.48 11.33
CA MET A 46 -1.51 12.49 11.98
C MET A 46 -1.11 13.92 11.61
N GLY A 47 0.18 14.17 11.40
CA GLY A 47 0.69 15.45 10.92
C GLY A 47 0.27 15.80 9.49
N VAL A 48 0.00 14.78 8.64
CA VAL A 48 -0.57 15.00 7.30
C VAL A 48 -2.06 15.32 7.38
N SER A 49 -2.81 14.60 8.20
CA SER A 49 -4.22 14.86 8.43
C SER A 49 -4.68 14.24 9.76
N PRO A 50 -5.25 15.04 10.68
CA PRO A 50 -5.78 14.52 11.95
C PRO A 50 -7.09 13.73 11.79
N ALA A 51 -7.71 13.73 10.60
CA ALA A 51 -8.94 12.99 10.32
C ALA A 51 -8.70 11.53 9.90
N LEU A 52 -7.43 11.11 9.76
CA LEU A 52 -7.09 9.73 9.39
C LEU A 52 -7.46 8.75 10.51
N LYS A 53 -7.96 7.59 10.11
CA LYS A 53 -8.21 6.47 11.02
C LYS A 53 -7.02 5.52 10.91
N LEU A 54 -6.25 5.43 11.99
CA LEU A 54 -5.00 4.69 12.04
C LEU A 54 -5.22 3.37 12.80
N PHE A 55 -4.92 2.24 12.17
CA PHE A 55 -5.08 0.92 12.75
C PHE A 55 -3.81 0.08 12.55
N ASP A 56 -3.61 -0.90 13.41
CA ASP A 56 -2.50 -1.84 13.28
C ASP A 56 -3.03 -3.19 12.81
N LEU A 57 -2.33 -3.78 11.85
CA LEU A 57 -2.46 -5.18 11.51
C LEU A 57 -1.57 -6.00 12.44
N SER A 58 -0.25 -5.75 12.40
CA SER A 58 0.71 -6.36 13.31
C SER A 58 2.05 -5.61 13.26
N HIS A 59 2.69 -5.43 14.40
CA HIS A 59 4.06 -4.94 14.49
C HIS A 59 5.04 -6.02 14.94
N GLU A 60 4.53 -7.25 15.10
CA GLU A 60 5.26 -8.39 15.63
C GLU A 60 5.62 -9.39 14.52
N ILE A 61 5.67 -8.93 13.26
CA ILE A 61 6.26 -9.75 12.19
C ILE A 61 7.71 -10.02 12.60
N PRO A 62 8.20 -11.28 12.56
CA PRO A 62 9.59 -11.56 12.88
C PRO A 62 10.52 -10.70 12.01
N PRO A 63 11.60 -10.14 12.59
CA PRO A 63 12.53 -9.28 11.88
C PRO A 63 12.93 -9.87 10.53
N TYR A 64 12.74 -9.07 9.48
CA TYR A 64 13.10 -9.38 8.10
C TYR A 64 12.29 -10.50 7.43
N ASN A 65 11.23 -11.01 8.05
CA ASN A 65 10.42 -12.10 7.50
C ASN A 65 9.40 -11.61 6.45
N ILE A 66 9.86 -11.44 5.22
CA ILE A 66 9.06 -10.95 4.08
C ILE A 66 7.89 -11.89 3.75
N TRP A 67 8.08 -13.21 3.90
CA TRP A 67 7.02 -14.19 3.63
C TRP A 67 5.86 -14.02 4.61
N GLU A 68 6.15 -13.92 5.90
CA GLU A 68 5.14 -13.70 6.94
C GLU A 68 4.45 -12.34 6.76
N ALA A 69 5.20 -11.30 6.38
CA ALA A 69 4.62 -10.01 6.02
C ALA A 69 3.58 -10.14 4.90
N SER A 70 3.89 -10.90 3.84
CA SER A 70 2.95 -11.18 2.74
C SER A 70 1.74 -11.99 3.21
N TYR A 71 1.95 -12.99 4.08
CA TYR A 71 0.89 -13.86 4.55
C TYR A 71 -0.11 -13.14 5.46
N ARG A 72 0.38 -12.33 6.41
CA ARG A 72 -0.49 -11.57 7.33
C ARG A 72 -1.30 -10.49 6.61
N LEU A 73 -0.76 -9.87 5.57
CA LEU A 73 -1.52 -9.00 4.66
C LEU A 73 -2.64 -9.77 3.95
N TYR A 74 -2.33 -10.92 3.36
CA TYR A 74 -3.31 -11.77 2.69
C TYR A 74 -4.47 -12.19 3.60
N GLN A 75 -4.17 -12.58 4.85
CA GLN A 75 -5.20 -12.96 5.83
C GLN A 75 -6.13 -11.81 6.22
N THR A 76 -5.68 -10.56 6.09
CA THR A 76 -6.39 -9.41 6.68
C THR A 76 -7.06 -8.52 5.64
N ALA A 77 -6.43 -8.31 4.48
CA ALA A 77 -6.77 -7.20 3.60
C ALA A 77 -8.21 -7.25 3.04
N ASP A 78 -8.74 -8.45 2.78
CA ASP A 78 -10.08 -8.65 2.19
C ASP A 78 -11.23 -8.24 3.14
N TYR A 79 -10.95 -8.12 4.44
CA TYR A 79 -11.93 -7.66 5.44
C TYR A 79 -12.04 -6.14 5.53
N TRP A 80 -11.12 -5.39 4.91
CA TRP A 80 -11.13 -3.94 4.96
C TRP A 80 -11.94 -3.33 3.81
N PRO A 81 -12.65 -2.23 4.06
CA PRO A 81 -13.42 -1.56 3.02
C PRO A 81 -12.49 -1.09 1.90
N LYS A 82 -13.01 -1.11 0.67
CA LYS A 82 -12.31 -0.59 -0.52
C LYS A 82 -11.78 0.82 -0.25
N GLY A 83 -10.58 1.09 -0.75
CA GLY A 83 -9.91 2.36 -0.54
C GLY A 83 -8.95 2.42 0.63
N THR A 84 -8.85 1.35 1.40
CA THR A 84 -7.95 1.29 2.54
C THR A 84 -6.51 1.32 2.05
N VAL A 85 -5.66 2.09 2.74
CA VAL A 85 -4.23 2.18 2.45
C VAL A 85 -3.45 1.39 3.49
N PHE A 86 -2.92 0.25 3.09
CA PHE A 86 -2.04 -0.57 3.91
C PHE A 86 -0.59 -0.08 3.78
N VAL A 87 0.09 0.08 4.89
CA VAL A 87 1.52 0.35 4.97
C VAL A 87 2.20 -0.90 5.51
N SER A 88 3.03 -1.54 4.71
CA SER A 88 3.81 -2.71 5.14
C SER A 88 5.30 -2.38 5.10
N VAL A 89 5.96 -2.46 6.26
CA VAL A 89 7.39 -2.17 6.39
C VAL A 89 8.10 -3.33 7.07
N VAL A 90 8.50 -4.29 6.24
CA VAL A 90 9.44 -5.38 6.59
C VAL A 90 10.51 -5.35 5.52
N ASP A 91 11.63 -4.69 5.81
CA ASP A 91 12.54 -4.16 4.79
C ASP A 91 14.02 -4.37 5.14
N PRO A 92 14.54 -5.61 5.01
CA PRO A 92 15.98 -5.85 5.18
C PRO A 92 16.84 -5.15 4.11
N GLY A 93 16.23 -4.72 3.00
CA GLY A 93 16.89 -4.03 1.89
C GLY A 93 16.79 -2.50 1.97
N VAL A 94 16.46 -1.92 3.12
CA VAL A 94 16.37 -0.46 3.26
C VAL A 94 17.69 0.22 2.85
N GLY A 95 17.59 1.32 2.11
CA GLY A 95 18.77 2.03 1.59
C GLY A 95 19.49 1.34 0.42
N THR A 96 18.96 0.23 -0.12
CA THR A 96 19.49 -0.44 -1.33
C THR A 96 18.72 -0.03 -2.60
N SER A 97 18.88 -0.78 -3.70
CA SER A 97 18.24 -0.52 -4.99
C SER A 97 16.77 -0.99 -5.09
N ARG A 98 16.22 -1.65 -4.07
CA ARG A 98 14.82 -2.11 -4.05
C ARG A 98 13.86 -0.92 -4.12
N LYS A 99 12.85 -0.99 -4.98
CA LYS A 99 11.94 0.14 -5.22
C LYS A 99 11.02 0.38 -4.02
N SER A 100 10.69 1.65 -3.80
CA SER A 100 9.61 2.09 -2.93
C SER A 100 8.34 2.20 -3.78
N VAL A 101 7.28 1.44 -3.49
CA VAL A 101 6.10 1.36 -4.38
C VAL A 101 4.77 1.56 -3.65
N VAL A 102 3.77 1.94 -4.43
CA VAL A 102 2.35 1.82 -4.10
C VAL A 102 1.67 0.94 -5.13
N VAL A 103 1.06 -0.15 -4.66
CA VAL A 103 0.24 -1.07 -5.46
C VAL A 103 -1.22 -0.71 -5.27
N GLN A 104 -1.95 -0.45 -6.35
CA GLN A 104 -3.42 -0.44 -6.33
C GLN A 104 -3.91 -1.82 -6.79
N THR A 105 -4.75 -2.48 -6.00
CA THR A 105 -5.37 -3.75 -6.36
C THR A 105 -6.65 -3.56 -7.18
N LYS A 106 -7.15 -4.63 -7.82
CA LYS A 106 -8.36 -4.57 -8.66
C LYS A 106 -9.64 -4.23 -7.89
N ASP A 107 -9.70 -4.62 -6.63
CA ASP A 107 -10.79 -4.32 -5.70
C ASP A 107 -10.74 -2.89 -5.14
N GLY A 108 -9.63 -2.17 -5.33
CA GLY A 108 -9.50 -0.73 -5.04
C GLY A 108 -8.73 -0.38 -3.76
N ASN A 109 -8.14 -1.36 -3.07
CA ASN A 109 -7.24 -1.13 -1.95
C ASN A 109 -5.83 -0.73 -2.42
N PHE A 110 -5.05 -0.13 -1.52
CA PHE A 110 -3.69 0.34 -1.80
C PHE A 110 -2.70 -0.27 -0.81
N PHE A 111 -1.51 -0.63 -1.29
CA PHE A 111 -0.45 -1.20 -0.48
C PHE A 111 0.86 -0.43 -0.72
N VAL A 112 1.41 0.14 0.34
CA VAL A 112 2.58 1.03 0.34
C VAL A 112 3.72 0.34 1.05
N GLY A 113 4.88 0.24 0.42
CA GLY A 113 6.05 -0.41 1.03
C GLY A 113 7.19 -0.70 0.05
N PRO A 114 8.17 -1.52 0.48
CA PRO A 114 9.24 -1.99 -0.38
C PRO A 114 8.74 -3.01 -1.40
N ASP A 115 9.18 -2.90 -2.65
CA ASP A 115 8.99 -3.94 -3.67
C ASP A 115 10.04 -5.05 -3.47
N ASN A 116 9.76 -5.96 -2.53
CA ASN A 116 10.70 -6.97 -2.07
C ASN A 116 10.10 -8.38 -1.94
N GLY A 117 8.86 -8.58 -2.41
CA GLY A 117 8.12 -9.82 -2.20
C GLY A 117 6.99 -9.73 -1.17
N SER A 118 6.95 -8.70 -0.32
CA SER A 118 5.90 -8.55 0.71
C SER A 118 4.47 -8.47 0.13
N PHE A 119 4.32 -8.15 -1.16
CA PHE A 119 3.02 -8.07 -1.84
C PHE A 119 2.70 -9.30 -2.71
N THR A 120 3.46 -10.39 -2.58
CA THR A 120 3.28 -11.62 -3.37
C THR A 120 1.83 -12.12 -3.31
N LEU A 121 1.33 -12.41 -2.11
CA LEU A 121 -0.01 -13.01 -1.95
C LEU A 121 -1.13 -12.01 -2.25
N ILE A 122 -0.91 -10.72 -2.03
CA ILE A 122 -1.84 -9.66 -2.44
C ILE A 122 -1.96 -9.61 -3.97
N ALA A 123 -0.84 -9.67 -4.69
CA ALA A 123 -0.82 -9.68 -6.14
C ALA A 123 -1.51 -10.93 -6.72
N GLU A 124 -1.35 -12.09 -6.09
CA GLU A 124 -1.99 -13.34 -6.51
C GLU A 124 -3.50 -13.37 -6.25
N THR A 125 -3.94 -12.90 -5.08
CA THR A 125 -5.32 -13.12 -4.60
C THR A 125 -6.26 -11.96 -4.94
N MET A 126 -5.80 -10.72 -4.76
CA MET A 126 -6.60 -9.52 -5.05
C MET A 126 -6.35 -8.98 -6.47
N GLY A 127 -5.22 -9.36 -7.07
CA GLY A 127 -4.79 -8.90 -8.38
C GLY A 127 -4.32 -7.44 -8.34
N ILE A 128 -3.20 -7.17 -8.98
CA ILE A 128 -2.72 -5.80 -9.17
C ILE A 128 -3.61 -5.13 -10.21
N LYS A 129 -4.04 -3.87 -10.01
CA LYS A 129 -4.57 -2.98 -11.06
C LYS A 129 -3.45 -2.14 -11.66
N GLU A 130 -2.63 -1.53 -10.82
CA GLU A 130 -1.57 -0.61 -11.21
C GLU A 130 -0.50 -0.53 -10.11
N VAL A 131 0.76 -0.28 -10.50
CA VAL A 131 1.89 -0.10 -9.57
C VAL A 131 2.60 1.19 -9.90
N ARG A 132 2.92 1.98 -8.87
CA ARG A 132 3.70 3.21 -9.00
C ARG A 132 4.91 3.19 -8.10
N GLU A 133 6.03 3.64 -8.63
CA GLU A 133 7.20 3.94 -7.82
C GLU A 133 7.00 5.28 -7.14
N ILE A 134 7.30 5.34 -5.84
CA ILE A 134 7.18 6.56 -5.06
C ILE A 134 8.28 7.54 -5.49
N ASP A 135 7.87 8.70 -5.97
CA ASP A 135 8.78 9.82 -6.21
C ASP A 135 9.14 10.48 -4.87
N GLU A 136 10.31 10.12 -4.34
CA GLU A 136 10.80 10.64 -3.06
C GLU A 136 11.08 12.15 -3.08
N THR A 137 11.19 12.80 -4.24
CA THR A 137 11.41 14.26 -4.28
C THR A 137 10.18 15.04 -3.82
N VAL A 138 8.99 14.45 -3.96
CA VAL A 138 7.70 15.06 -3.60
C VAL A 138 6.93 14.29 -2.54
N ASN A 139 7.19 12.98 -2.37
CA ASN A 139 6.49 12.09 -1.45
C ASN A 139 7.37 11.58 -0.30
N ARG A 140 8.46 12.29 0.00
CA ARG A 140 9.23 12.15 1.24
C ARG A 140 8.86 13.25 2.23
N ARG A 141 8.91 12.94 3.53
CA ARG A 141 8.73 13.93 4.60
C ARG A 141 9.72 15.09 4.43
N PRO A 142 9.27 16.36 4.43
CA PRO A 142 10.17 17.51 4.31
C PRO A 142 11.29 17.50 5.36
N GLY A 143 12.51 17.81 4.94
CA GLY A 143 13.69 17.85 5.82
C GLY A 143 14.23 16.49 6.27
N SER A 144 13.72 15.37 5.73
CA SER A 144 14.18 14.02 6.10
C SER A 144 15.25 13.42 5.19
N GLY A 145 15.68 14.14 4.14
CA GLY A 145 16.65 13.66 3.14
C GLY A 145 18.06 13.31 3.68
N GLY A 146 18.38 13.71 4.92
CA GLY A 146 19.67 13.42 5.56
C GLY A 146 19.79 12.02 6.17
N SER A 147 18.71 11.22 6.20
CA SER A 147 18.71 9.86 6.73
C SER A 147 17.95 8.92 5.79
N TYR A 148 18.51 7.74 5.57
CA TYR A 148 17.98 6.71 4.67
C TYR A 148 17.65 5.39 5.38
N THR A 149 17.78 5.35 6.71
CA THR A 149 17.57 4.14 7.51
C THR A 149 16.11 3.94 7.92
N PHE A 150 15.24 4.94 7.72
CA PHE A 150 13.84 4.85 8.15
C PHE A 150 12.83 5.29 7.08
N HIS A 151 12.85 4.60 5.93
CA HIS A 151 11.86 4.79 4.86
C HIS A 151 10.41 4.51 5.32
N GLY A 152 10.21 3.65 6.31
CA GLY A 152 8.92 3.43 6.97
C GLY A 152 8.25 4.74 7.37
N ARG A 153 8.93 5.55 8.19
CA ARG A 153 8.43 6.85 8.65
C ARG A 153 8.43 7.90 7.53
N ASP A 154 9.54 8.01 6.81
CA ASP A 154 9.82 9.21 6.01
C ASP A 154 9.31 9.13 4.58
N VAL A 155 9.06 7.93 4.04
CA VAL A 155 8.58 7.72 2.67
C VAL A 155 7.21 7.03 2.70
N TYR A 156 7.12 5.86 3.32
CA TYR A 156 5.92 5.02 3.21
C TYR A 156 4.72 5.61 3.93
N VAL A 157 4.85 5.91 5.22
CA VAL A 157 3.72 6.43 6.01
C VAL A 157 3.31 7.81 5.52
N TYR A 158 4.29 8.66 5.18
CA TYR A 158 3.99 9.99 4.63
C TYR A 158 3.23 9.91 3.31
N THR A 159 3.66 9.06 2.37
CA THR A 159 2.94 8.81 1.10
C THR A 159 1.55 8.24 1.35
N ALA A 160 1.45 7.21 2.19
CA ALA A 160 0.19 6.55 2.52
C ALA A 160 -0.83 7.50 3.14
N ALA A 161 -0.39 8.32 4.09
CA ALA A 161 -1.24 9.31 4.76
C ALA A 161 -1.74 10.37 3.77
N ARG A 162 -0.88 10.87 2.87
CA ARG A 162 -1.29 11.82 1.83
C ARG A 162 -2.31 11.22 0.87
N LEU A 163 -2.10 9.97 0.48
CA LEU A 163 -3.02 9.24 -0.40
C LEU A 163 -4.36 8.99 0.29
N ALA A 164 -4.35 8.41 1.50
CA ALA A 164 -5.55 8.11 2.28
C ALA A 164 -6.37 9.38 2.60
N ALA A 165 -5.71 10.51 2.87
CA ALA A 165 -6.35 11.79 3.15
C ALA A 165 -6.80 12.55 1.88
N GLY A 166 -6.60 11.99 0.68
CA GLY A 166 -6.94 12.65 -0.59
C GLY A 166 -6.11 13.90 -0.89
N LYS A 167 -4.96 14.08 -0.23
CA LYS A 167 -4.02 15.20 -0.49
C LYS A 167 -3.26 15.03 -1.80
N ILE A 168 -3.14 13.79 -2.25
CA ILE A 168 -2.60 13.42 -3.56
C ILE A 168 -3.53 12.40 -4.20
N ARG A 169 -3.64 12.45 -5.52
CA ARG A 169 -4.21 11.34 -6.31
C ARG A 169 -3.16 10.24 -6.47
N PHE A 170 -3.61 9.04 -6.84
CA PHE A 170 -2.71 7.91 -7.05
C PHE A 170 -1.66 8.20 -8.12
N GLU A 171 -2.00 8.95 -9.18
CA GLU A 171 -1.07 9.30 -10.25
C GLU A 171 0.08 10.20 -9.77
N GLN A 172 -0.12 10.91 -8.67
CA GLN A 172 0.85 11.81 -8.06
C GLN A 172 1.77 11.10 -7.06
N VAL A 173 1.62 9.78 -6.87
CA VAL A 173 2.58 8.97 -6.10
C VAL A 173 3.95 8.97 -6.78
N GLY A 174 3.96 8.88 -8.12
CA GLY A 174 5.17 8.86 -8.93
C GLY A 174 4.98 8.06 -10.21
N ARG A 175 6.09 7.64 -10.82
CA ARG A 175 6.08 7.03 -12.16
C ARG A 175 5.33 5.70 -12.18
N LEU A 176 4.62 5.47 -13.28
CA LEU A 176 3.96 4.19 -13.56
C LEU A 176 5.02 3.10 -13.81
N LEU A 177 4.86 1.95 -13.16
CA LEU A 177 5.66 0.75 -13.40
C LEU A 177 4.89 -0.28 -14.21
N SER A 178 5.58 -1.35 -14.62
CA SER A 178 4.90 -2.54 -15.11
C SER A 178 3.97 -3.08 -14.01
N ARG A 179 2.88 -3.74 -14.42
CA ARG A 179 1.85 -4.29 -13.51
C ARG A 179 2.33 -5.58 -12.84
N LYS A 180 3.51 -5.54 -12.23
CA LYS A 180 4.20 -6.65 -11.57
C LYS A 180 4.89 -6.11 -10.31
N VAL A 181 5.05 -6.98 -9.33
CA VAL A 181 5.87 -6.76 -8.13
C VAL A 181 6.89 -7.89 -8.04
N GLU A 182 7.90 -7.73 -7.21
CA GLU A 182 8.77 -8.83 -6.82
C GLU A 182 7.95 -9.93 -6.14
N MET A 183 8.24 -11.19 -6.46
CA MET A 183 7.46 -12.36 -6.02
C MET A 183 8.35 -13.33 -5.25
N ILE A 184 7.87 -13.82 -4.11
CA ILE A 184 8.50 -14.93 -3.39
C ILE A 184 7.98 -16.25 -3.98
N GLY A 185 8.89 -17.13 -4.40
CA GLY A 185 8.55 -18.48 -4.82
C GLY A 185 8.17 -19.35 -3.62
N TYR A 186 7.09 -20.13 -3.74
CA TYR A 186 6.64 -21.08 -2.73
C TYR A 186 5.94 -22.29 -3.37
N GLN A 187 5.81 -23.38 -2.62
CA GLN A 187 5.10 -24.58 -3.06
C GLN A 187 3.59 -24.34 -3.07
N LYS A 188 3.01 -24.20 -4.26
CA LYS A 188 1.55 -24.16 -4.43
C LYS A 188 0.93 -25.53 -4.16
N PRO A 189 -0.33 -25.59 -3.67
CA PRO A 189 -1.02 -26.86 -3.51
C PRO A 189 -1.17 -27.56 -4.87
N SER A 190 -0.80 -28.84 -4.95
CA SER A 190 -1.00 -29.67 -6.13
C SER A 190 -1.53 -31.05 -5.77
N LEU A 191 -2.32 -31.64 -6.67
CA LEU A 191 -2.85 -32.99 -6.56
C LEU A 191 -2.29 -33.82 -7.73
N GLU A 192 -1.46 -34.81 -7.42
CA GLU A 192 -0.82 -35.69 -8.39
C GLU A 192 -0.98 -37.14 -7.93
N ASN A 193 -1.55 -38.00 -8.77
CA ASN A 193 -1.68 -39.45 -8.50
C ASN A 193 -2.32 -39.76 -7.14
N GLY A 194 -3.35 -39.02 -6.73
CA GLY A 194 -4.01 -39.19 -5.44
C GLY A 194 -3.23 -38.66 -4.23
N THR A 195 -2.09 -38.00 -4.44
CA THR A 195 -1.26 -37.37 -3.40
C THR A 195 -1.39 -35.85 -3.47
N ILE A 196 -1.70 -35.21 -2.33
CA ILE A 196 -1.69 -33.75 -2.21
C ILE A 196 -0.32 -33.30 -1.71
N LYS A 197 0.29 -32.35 -2.40
CA LYS A 197 1.53 -31.67 -2.00
C LYS A 197 1.23 -30.19 -1.72
N GLY A 198 1.89 -29.63 -0.71
CA GLY A 198 1.73 -28.24 -0.31
C GLY A 198 2.81 -27.82 0.68
N ASN A 199 2.65 -26.65 1.28
CA ASN A 199 3.48 -26.17 2.37
C ASN A 199 2.64 -25.87 3.62
N ILE A 200 3.29 -25.88 4.78
CA ILE A 200 2.79 -25.20 5.98
C ILE A 200 3.22 -23.75 5.83
N PRO A 201 2.31 -22.81 5.51
CA PRO A 201 2.70 -21.44 5.17
C PRO A 201 3.20 -20.66 6.39
N ILE A 202 2.59 -20.86 7.55
CA ILE A 202 2.96 -20.24 8.82
C ILE A 202 2.45 -21.09 9.99
N LEU A 203 2.96 -20.86 11.19
CA LEU A 203 2.40 -21.37 12.44
C LEU A 203 1.50 -20.29 13.05
N ASP A 204 0.33 -20.68 13.56
CA ASP A 204 -0.56 -19.78 14.31
C ASP A 204 -0.21 -19.75 15.80
#